data_AF-A0A5C9D2F6-F1
#
_entry.id   AF-A0A5C9D2F6-F1
#
_cell.length_a   1.000
_cell.length_b   1.000
_cell.length_c   1.000
_cell.angle_alpha   90.00
_cell.angle_beta   90.00
_cell.angle_gamma   90.00
#
_symmetry.space_group_name_H-M   'P 1'
#
loop_
_entity.id
_entity.type
_entity.pdbx_description
1 polymer ?
#
loop_
_entity_poly.entity_id
_entity_poly.type
_entity_poly.pdbx_seq_one_letter_code
_entity_poly.pdbx_strand_id
1 'polypeptide(L)'
;MASILFERIYRAAAAGAGKSLKTLWLLAKIMVPTSLVMAVLGWSGAAKIISILLAPFMKLLGLPGEAAFAFISGILLTNYSAIAVMNSLSLSLRHVTILAFMSLTAHNLAVETAVMKSAGSSALKMALLRVGAAFFGAFILNLILPRSLETVVFSTAMDRASVAFLPMLGSWALSTTKLVGKLTVFVVGIMVIQSELEEFKILRALSAFLSPLMGVFGLPARA
;
A
#
# COMPACT_ATOMS: atom_id res chain seq x y z
N MET A 1 -34.94 -10.70 -20.94
CA MET A 1 -33.67 -11.26 -20.44
C MET A 1 -32.59 -10.20 -20.29
N ALA A 2 -32.26 -9.44 -21.35
CA ALA A 2 -31.19 -8.42 -21.32
C ALA A 2 -31.45 -7.27 -20.33
N SER A 3 -32.71 -6.82 -20.18
CA SER A 3 -33.09 -5.77 -19.23
C SER A 3 -32.84 -6.15 -17.77
N ILE A 4 -33.17 -7.39 -17.40
CA ILE A 4 -32.99 -7.92 -16.03
C ILE A 4 -31.49 -8.06 -15.71
N LEU A 5 -30.69 -8.53 -16.67
CA LEU A 5 -29.24 -8.63 -16.48
C LEU A 5 -28.61 -7.25 -16.29
N PHE A 6 -28.97 -6.30 -17.15
CA PHE A 6 -28.49 -4.92 -17.06
C PHE A 6 -28.86 -4.26 -15.72
N GLU A 7 -30.10 -4.44 -15.26
CA GLU A 7 -30.56 -3.89 -13.99
C GLU A 7 -29.79 -4.47 -12.79
N ARG A 8 -29.47 -5.76 -12.83
CA ARG A 8 -28.66 -6.42 -11.79
C ARG A 8 -27.22 -5.90 -11.78
N ILE A 9 -26.60 -5.77 -12.95
CA ILE A 9 -25.25 -5.19 -13.08
C ILE A 9 -25.24 -3.76 -12.53
N TYR A 10 -26.17 -2.93 -12.97
CA TYR A 10 -26.25 -1.53 -12.54
C TYR A 10 -26.45 -1.40 -11.02
N ARG A 11 -27.36 -2.19 -10.43
CA ARG A 11 -27.60 -2.19 -8.98
C ARG A 11 -26.35 -2.63 -8.21
N ALA A 12 -25.66 -3.67 -8.67
CA ALA A 12 -24.42 -4.15 -8.05
C ALA A 12 -23.31 -3.10 -8.14
N ALA A 13 -23.13 -2.47 -9.32
CA ALA A 13 -22.16 -1.40 -9.52
C ALA A 13 -22.46 -0.18 -8.63
N ALA A 14 -23.72 0.26 -8.56
CA ALA A 14 -24.13 1.37 -7.69
C ALA A 14 -23.90 1.04 -6.20
N ALA A 15 -24.16 -0.19 -5.77
CA ALA A 15 -23.87 -0.64 -4.41
C ALA A 15 -22.36 -0.62 -4.13
N GLY A 16 -21.53 -1.11 -5.06
CA GLY A 16 -20.06 -1.06 -4.96
C GLY A 16 -19.53 0.37 -4.86
N ALA A 17 -20.03 1.27 -5.72
CA ALA A 17 -19.69 2.69 -5.67
C ALA A 17 -20.11 3.34 -4.33
N GLY A 18 -21.29 3.03 -3.82
CA GLY A 18 -21.75 3.50 -2.51
C GLY A 18 -20.85 3.04 -1.35
N LYS A 19 -20.42 1.77 -1.36
CA LYS A 19 -19.47 1.23 -0.38
C LYS A 19 -18.12 1.98 -0.45
N SER A 20 -17.67 2.32 -1.66
CA SER A 20 -16.38 2.98 -1.86
C SER A 20 -16.25 4.34 -1.20
N LEU A 21 -17.33 5.12 -1.07
CA LEU A 21 -17.28 6.46 -0.46
C LEU A 21 -16.74 6.43 0.97
N LYS A 22 -17.19 5.46 1.79
CA LYS A 22 -16.72 5.31 3.18
C LYS A 22 -15.24 4.94 3.22
N THR A 23 -14.83 4.05 2.31
CA THR A 23 -13.43 3.62 2.19
C THR A 23 -12.55 4.78 1.73
N LEU A 24 -12.95 5.51 0.68
CA LEU A 24 -12.24 6.69 0.19
C LEU A 24 -12.07 7.77 1.27
N TRP A 25 -13.10 8.01 2.06
CA TRP A 25 -13.02 8.94 3.19
C TRP A 25 -11.98 8.49 4.23
N LEU A 26 -11.99 7.20 4.59
CA LEU A 26 -11.00 6.63 5.50
C LEU A 26 -9.58 6.72 4.93
N LEU A 27 -9.40 6.39 3.65
CA LEU A 27 -8.12 6.50 2.97
C LEU A 27 -7.62 7.94 2.98
N ALA A 28 -8.45 8.91 2.58
CA ALA A 28 -8.07 10.32 2.57
C ALA A 28 -7.65 10.81 3.96
N LYS A 29 -8.38 10.41 5.01
CA LYS A 29 -8.07 10.74 6.41
C LYS A 29 -6.73 10.17 6.89
N ILE A 30 -6.21 9.11 6.28
CA ILE A 30 -4.90 8.53 6.60
C ILE A 30 -3.83 9.10 5.69
N MET A 31 -4.04 9.04 4.37
CA MET A 31 -3.07 9.41 3.35
C MET A 31 -2.68 10.89 3.40
N VAL A 32 -3.66 11.79 3.52
CA VAL A 32 -3.39 13.24 3.47
C VAL A 32 -2.50 13.65 4.65
N PRO A 33 -2.82 13.32 5.91
CA PRO A 33 -1.94 13.65 7.03
C PRO A 33 -0.56 12.99 6.95
N THR A 34 -0.47 11.70 6.57
CA THR A 34 0.83 11.03 6.45
C THR A 34 1.70 11.71 5.37
N SER A 35 1.13 12.01 4.20
CA SER A 35 1.87 12.70 3.13
C SER A 35 2.33 14.09 3.54
N LEU A 36 1.50 14.83 4.29
CA LEU A 36 1.82 16.17 4.78
C LEU A 36 2.98 16.13 5.76
N VAL A 37 2.95 15.20 6.73
CA VAL A 37 4.05 15.02 7.68
C VAL A 37 5.35 14.77 6.92
N MET A 38 5.33 13.89 5.92
CA MET A 38 6.52 13.62 5.11
C MET A 38 6.97 14.82 4.27
N ALA A 39 6.04 15.59 3.70
CA ALA A 39 6.37 16.81 2.97
C ALA A 39 7.05 17.85 3.87
N VAL A 40 6.55 18.04 5.09
CA VAL A 40 7.15 18.95 6.08
C VAL A 40 8.51 18.44 6.57
N LEU A 41 8.65 17.13 6.81
CA LEU A 41 9.93 16.51 7.19
C LEU A 41 10.97 16.63 6.07
N GLY A 42 10.54 16.50 4.81
CA GLY A 42 11.37 16.71 3.63
C GLY A 42 11.81 18.16 3.51
N TRP A 43 10.86 19.10 3.58
CA TRP A 43 11.12 20.54 3.49
C TRP A 43 12.04 21.07 4.59
N SER A 44 11.89 20.59 5.83
CA SER A 44 12.75 20.99 6.96
C SER A 44 14.15 20.38 6.93
N GLY A 45 14.41 19.41 6.04
CA GLY A 45 15.66 18.64 6.00
C GLY A 45 15.79 17.58 7.09
N ALA A 46 14.82 17.47 8.01
CA ALA A 46 14.83 16.48 9.08
C ALA A 46 14.78 15.04 8.53
N ALA A 47 14.03 14.81 7.45
CA ALA A 47 13.97 13.53 6.77
C ALA A 47 15.36 13.07 6.30
N LYS A 48 16.20 14.00 5.81
CA LYS A 48 17.55 13.70 5.35
C LYS A 48 18.44 13.22 6.50
N ILE A 49 18.37 13.87 7.66
CA ILE A 49 19.15 13.49 8.85
C ILE A 49 18.80 12.07 9.28
N ILE A 50 17.51 11.78 9.42
CA ILE A 50 17.03 10.45 9.82
C ILE A 50 17.39 9.40 8.74
N SER A 51 17.30 9.77 7.46
CA SER A 51 17.64 8.86 6.35
C SER A 51 19.10 8.40 6.39
N ILE A 52 20.03 9.23 6.83
CA ILE A 52 21.46 8.88 6.95
C ILE A 52 21.64 7.79 8.01
N LEU A 53 20.91 7.88 9.13
CA LEU A 53 20.93 6.88 10.19
C LEU A 53 20.35 5.53 9.73
N LEU A 54 19.31 5.56 8.88
CA LEU A 54 18.63 4.36 8.39
C LEU A 54 19.27 3.77 7.12
N ALA A 55 20.13 4.54 6.44
CA ALA A 55 20.83 4.15 5.22
C ALA A 55 21.60 2.81 5.31
N PRO A 56 22.38 2.49 6.36
CA PRO A 56 23.14 1.22 6.39
C PRO A 56 22.22 0.00 6.31
N PHE A 57 21.05 0.04 6.96
CA PHE A 57 20.08 -1.06 6.91
C PHE A 57 19.38 -1.15 5.56
N MET A 58 18.97 -0.01 4.99
CA MET A 58 18.26 0.03 3.70
C MET A 58 19.17 -0.36 2.53
N LYS A 59 20.46 0.00 2.59
CA LYS A 59 21.45 -0.36 1.56
C LYS A 59 21.62 -1.87 1.39
N LEU A 60 21.46 -2.66 2.45
CA LEU A 60 21.49 -4.13 2.37
C LEU A 60 20.40 -4.67 1.43
N LEU A 61 19.28 -3.93 1.32
CA LEU A 61 18.14 -4.25 0.47
C LEU A 61 18.19 -3.52 -0.88
N GLY A 62 19.27 -2.79 -1.18
CA GLY A 62 19.35 -1.96 -2.38
C GLY A 62 18.38 -0.78 -2.37
N LEU A 63 18.03 -0.28 -1.19
CA LEU A 63 17.13 0.84 -0.99
C LEU A 63 17.86 2.08 -0.46
N PRO A 64 17.42 3.30 -0.83
CA PRO A 64 17.94 4.53 -0.23
C PRO A 64 17.45 4.65 1.23
N GLY A 65 18.17 5.39 2.07
CA GLY A 65 17.82 5.53 3.49
C GLY A 65 16.41 6.09 3.74
N GLU A 66 15.92 6.96 2.87
CA GLU A 66 14.58 7.55 2.95
C GLU A 66 13.46 6.53 2.67
N ALA A 67 13.74 5.42 1.98
CA ALA A 67 12.79 4.33 1.77
C ALA A 67 12.26 3.73 3.09
N ALA A 68 13.04 3.87 4.17
CA ALA A 68 12.64 3.43 5.50
C ALA A 68 11.34 4.07 5.98
N PHE A 69 11.08 5.34 5.66
CA PHE A 69 9.85 6.02 6.05
C PHE A 69 8.62 5.35 5.43
N ALA A 70 8.71 4.97 4.16
CA ALA A 70 7.63 4.28 3.47
C ALA A 70 7.38 2.91 4.07
N PHE A 71 8.45 2.15 4.36
CA PHE A 71 8.31 0.82 4.98
C PHE A 71 7.71 0.90 6.39
N ILE A 72 8.18 1.83 7.23
CA ILE A 72 7.65 2.06 8.59
C ILE A 72 6.19 2.51 8.55
N SER A 73 5.83 3.39 7.61
CA SER A 73 4.45 3.79 7.40
C SER A 73 3.56 2.60 7.00
N GLY A 74 4.02 1.73 6.10
CA GLY A 74 3.28 0.54 5.70
C GLY A 74 3.10 -0.47 6.83
N ILE A 75 4.19 -0.82 7.53
CA ILE A 75 4.19 -1.84 8.58
C ILE A 75 3.32 -1.43 9.78
N LEU A 76 3.26 -0.14 10.11
CA LEU A 76 2.48 0.35 11.25
C LEU A 76 1.05 0.77 10.89
N LEU A 77 0.84 1.26 9.67
CA LEU A 77 -0.44 1.83 9.23
C LEU A 77 -1.05 0.98 8.11
N THR A 78 -0.97 1.43 6.86
CA THR A 78 -1.61 0.79 5.71
C THR A 78 -0.75 0.92 4.46
N ASN A 79 -1.00 0.08 3.46
CA ASN A 79 -0.38 0.22 2.14
C ASN A 79 -0.63 1.60 1.50
N TYR A 80 -1.79 2.19 1.75
CA TYR A 80 -2.13 3.53 1.25
C TYR A 80 -1.28 4.62 1.91
N SER A 81 -0.99 4.47 3.20
CA SER A 81 -0.06 5.35 3.92
C SER A 81 1.36 5.21 3.33
N ALA A 82 1.83 3.98 3.09
CA ALA A 82 3.12 3.74 2.45
C ALA A 82 3.21 4.38 1.05
N ILE A 83 2.17 4.23 0.23
CA ILE A 83 2.08 4.87 -1.10
C ILE A 83 2.14 6.40 -0.99
N ALA A 84 1.44 6.98 -0.01
CA ALA A 84 1.47 8.41 0.24
C ALA A 84 2.87 8.90 0.62
N VAL A 85 3.59 8.14 1.45
CA VAL A 85 5.00 8.43 1.79
C VAL A 85 5.92 8.28 0.58
N MET A 86 5.82 7.17 -0.17
CA MET A 86 6.65 6.94 -1.37
C MET A 86 6.53 8.08 -2.38
N ASN A 87 5.31 8.60 -2.57
CA ASN A 87 5.05 9.73 -3.47
C ASN A 87 5.73 11.04 -3.02
N SER A 88 6.08 11.19 -1.74
CA SER A 88 6.78 12.36 -1.20
C SER A 88 8.31 12.22 -1.19
N LEU A 89 8.86 11.08 -1.64
CA LEU A 89 10.28 10.75 -1.63
C LEU A 89 10.87 10.69 -3.06
N SER A 90 12.19 10.67 -3.18
CA SER A 90 12.90 10.53 -4.46
C SER A 90 13.19 9.06 -4.78
N LEU A 91 12.18 8.33 -5.24
CA LEU A 91 12.29 6.89 -5.49
C LEU A 91 12.27 6.56 -6.99
N SER A 92 13.07 5.55 -7.35
CA SER A 92 13.05 4.93 -8.67
C SER A 92 12.02 3.81 -8.73
N LEU A 93 11.67 3.36 -9.94
CA LEU A 93 10.78 2.22 -10.13
C LEU A 93 11.33 0.97 -9.41
N ARG A 94 12.64 0.74 -9.46
CA ARG A 94 13.30 -0.36 -8.71
C ARG A 94 12.99 -0.28 -7.21
N HIS A 95 13.23 0.89 -6.60
CA HIS A 95 13.02 1.07 -5.17
C HIS A 95 11.56 0.84 -4.78
N VAL A 96 10.63 1.36 -5.58
CA VAL A 96 9.19 1.20 -5.32
C VAL A 96 8.74 -0.23 -5.50
N THR A 97 9.29 -1.01 -6.44
CA THR A 97 8.97 -2.43 -6.57
C THR A 97 9.36 -3.21 -5.31
N ILE A 98 10.58 -2.98 -4.79
CA ILE A 98 11.05 -3.63 -3.55
C ILE A 98 10.18 -3.20 -2.37
N LEU A 99 9.94 -1.90 -2.21
CA LEU A 99 9.08 -1.37 -1.14
C LEU A 99 7.65 -1.87 -1.22
N ALA A 100 7.07 -1.95 -2.43
CA ALA A 100 5.72 -2.46 -2.64
C ALA A 100 5.62 -3.92 -2.18
N PHE A 101 6.61 -4.76 -2.52
CA PHE A 101 6.66 -6.14 -2.04
C PHE A 101 6.75 -6.20 -0.51
N MET A 102 7.65 -5.42 0.08
CA MET A 102 7.82 -5.36 1.54
C MET A 102 6.54 -4.92 2.24
N SER A 103 5.90 -3.85 1.77
CA SER A 103 4.64 -3.33 2.31
C SER A 103 3.50 -4.32 2.13
N LEU A 104 3.31 -4.90 0.94
CA LEU A 104 2.29 -5.94 0.71
C LEU A 104 2.43 -7.09 1.72
N THR A 105 3.66 -7.51 2.01
CA THR A 105 3.93 -8.63 2.91
C THR A 105 3.73 -8.27 4.39
N ALA A 106 4.19 -7.10 4.82
CA ALA A 106 4.27 -6.74 6.25
C ALA A 106 3.33 -5.61 6.69
N HIS A 107 2.41 -5.12 5.85
CA HIS A 107 1.56 -4.00 6.21
C HIS A 107 0.67 -4.26 7.42
N ASN A 108 0.28 -3.16 8.08
CA ASN A 108 -0.70 -3.15 9.17
C ASN A 108 -0.43 -4.21 10.24
N LEU A 109 0.86 -4.43 10.54
CA LEU A 109 1.33 -5.60 11.26
C LEU A 109 0.71 -5.72 12.64
N ALA A 110 0.53 -4.60 13.34
CA ALA A 110 -0.06 -4.57 14.67
C ALA A 110 -1.51 -5.10 14.67
N VAL A 111 -2.34 -4.59 13.76
CA VAL A 111 -3.75 -4.99 13.65
C VAL A 111 -3.87 -6.42 13.16
N GLU A 112 -3.14 -6.79 12.11
CA GLU A 112 -3.22 -8.14 11.56
C GLU A 112 -2.70 -9.19 12.55
N THR A 113 -1.62 -8.91 13.26
CA THR A 113 -1.11 -9.79 14.31
C THR A 113 -2.13 -9.97 15.45
N ALA A 114 -2.84 -8.91 15.83
CA ALA A 114 -3.92 -8.99 16.82
C ALA A 114 -5.09 -9.84 16.33
N VAL A 115 -5.54 -9.64 15.08
CA VAL A 115 -6.60 -10.44 14.45
C VAL A 115 -6.22 -11.92 14.39
N MET A 116 -4.99 -12.23 13.96
CA MET A 116 -4.49 -13.61 13.88
C MET A 116 -4.36 -14.26 15.26
N LYS A 117 -3.97 -13.49 16.28
CA LYS A 117 -3.96 -13.97 17.67
C LYS A 117 -5.37 -14.34 18.14
N SER A 118 -6.37 -13.51 17.84
CA SER A 118 -7.77 -13.80 18.14
C SER A 118 -8.29 -15.03 17.39
N ALA A 119 -7.69 -15.37 16.24
CA ALA A 119 -7.97 -16.58 15.48
C ALA A 119 -7.20 -17.83 15.96
N GLY A 120 -6.47 -17.74 17.07
CA GLY A 120 -5.74 -18.88 17.68
C GLY A 120 -4.30 -19.06 17.19
N SER A 121 -3.77 -18.17 16.34
CA SER A 121 -2.39 -18.21 15.90
C SER A 121 -1.43 -17.52 16.89
N SER A 122 -0.14 -17.85 16.80
CA SER A 122 0.89 -17.16 17.58
C SER A 122 1.24 -15.83 16.96
N ALA A 123 0.87 -14.74 17.64
CA ALA A 123 1.19 -13.37 17.26
C ALA A 123 2.67 -13.18 16.88
N LEU A 124 3.58 -13.65 17.74
CA LEU A 124 5.02 -13.47 17.53
C LEU A 124 5.52 -14.23 16.30
N LYS A 125 5.08 -15.50 16.12
CA LYS A 125 5.49 -16.31 14.96
C LYS A 125 5.02 -15.66 13.66
N MET A 126 3.79 -15.15 13.62
CA MET A 126 3.25 -14.48 12.43
C MET A 126 3.96 -13.16 12.14
N ALA A 127 4.25 -12.36 13.16
CA ALA A 127 5.00 -11.14 12.98
C ALA A 127 6.41 -11.41 12.44
N LEU A 128 7.13 -12.36 13.03
CA LEU A 128 8.46 -12.76 12.56
C LEU A 128 8.43 -13.33 11.14
N LEU A 129 7.43 -14.16 10.81
CA LEU A 129 7.28 -14.71 9.47
C LEU A 129 7.08 -13.60 8.43
N ARG A 130 6.18 -12.65 8.67
CA ARG A 130 5.87 -11.58 7.71
C ARG A 130 7.02 -10.61 7.55
N VAL A 131 7.62 -10.20 8.66
CA VAL A 131 8.78 -9.30 8.63
C VAL A 131 9.95 -10.02 7.96
N GLY A 132 10.26 -11.26 8.36
CA GLY A 132 11.29 -12.08 7.75
C GLY A 132 11.08 -12.28 6.25
N ALA A 133 9.86 -12.62 5.82
CA ALA A 133 9.51 -12.77 4.40
C ALA A 133 9.65 -11.45 3.62
N ALA A 134 9.26 -10.32 4.21
CA ALA A 134 9.43 -9.01 3.58
C ALA A 134 10.91 -8.69 3.35
N PHE A 135 11.76 -8.85 4.37
CA PHE A 135 13.20 -8.61 4.25
C PHE A 135 13.90 -9.61 3.32
N PHE A 136 13.56 -10.89 3.42
CA PHE A 136 14.12 -11.93 2.55
C PHE A 136 13.73 -11.70 1.09
N GLY A 137 12.45 -11.47 0.81
CA GLY A 137 12.00 -11.18 -0.55
C GLY A 137 12.56 -9.86 -1.08
N ALA A 138 12.74 -8.83 -0.26
CA ALA A 138 13.42 -7.60 -0.65
C ALA A 138 14.88 -7.86 -1.05
N PHE A 139 15.60 -8.69 -0.28
CA PHE A 139 16.96 -9.09 -0.61
C PHE A 139 17.02 -9.83 -1.96
N ILE A 140 16.11 -10.79 -2.18
CA ILE A 140 16.02 -11.50 -3.47
C ILE A 140 15.68 -10.55 -4.62
N LEU A 141 14.69 -9.66 -4.43
CA LEU A 141 14.33 -8.65 -5.43
C LEU A 141 15.49 -7.73 -5.77
N ASN A 142 16.30 -7.33 -4.78
CA ASN A 142 17.51 -6.55 -5.02
C ASN A 142 18.52 -7.30 -5.91
N LEU A 143 18.62 -8.63 -5.80
CA LEU A 143 19.51 -9.42 -6.65
C LEU A 143 18.99 -9.57 -8.07
N ILE A 144 17.69 -9.79 -8.25
CA ILE A 144 17.11 -10.13 -9.57
C ILE A 144 16.64 -8.93 -10.37
N LEU A 145 16.24 -7.83 -9.71
CA LEU A 145 15.76 -6.66 -10.44
C LEU A 145 16.90 -6.04 -11.25
N PRO A 146 16.65 -5.60 -12.49
CA PRO A 146 17.64 -4.89 -13.28
C PRO A 146 18.01 -3.55 -12.64
N ARG A 147 19.29 -3.16 -12.72
CA ARG A 147 19.73 -1.81 -12.29
C ARG A 147 19.25 -0.70 -13.22
N SER A 148 18.90 -1.03 -14.47
CA SER A 148 18.27 -0.08 -15.41
C SER A 148 16.94 0.47 -14.89
N LEU A 149 16.26 -0.21 -13.96
CA LEU A 149 15.04 0.30 -13.34
C LEU A 149 15.30 1.48 -12.37
N GLU A 150 16.56 1.72 -11.98
CA GLU A 150 16.92 2.89 -11.16
C GLU A 150 16.84 4.20 -11.94
N THR A 151 17.01 4.16 -13.27
CA THR A 151 16.93 5.37 -14.10
C THR A 151 15.49 5.82 -14.34
N VAL A 152 14.51 4.95 -14.09
CA VAL A 152 13.09 5.27 -14.22
C VAL A 152 12.63 5.92 -12.92
N VAL A 153 12.46 7.24 -12.96
CA VAL A 153 11.97 8.02 -11.82
C VAL A 153 10.49 7.68 -11.58
N PHE A 154 10.16 7.21 -10.38
CA PHE A 154 8.78 6.99 -9.97
C PHE A 154 8.22 8.24 -9.29
N SER A 155 8.97 8.77 -8.32
CA SER A 155 8.63 9.98 -7.58
C SER A 155 9.89 10.82 -7.38
N THR A 156 9.69 12.13 -7.38
CA THR A 156 10.72 13.08 -6.98
C THR A 156 10.29 13.66 -5.64
N ALA A 157 11.19 13.62 -4.66
CA ALA A 157 10.96 14.36 -3.42
C ALA A 157 10.70 15.82 -3.77
N MET A 158 9.94 16.47 -2.92
CA MET A 158 9.77 17.92 -2.96
C MET A 158 11.05 18.59 -2.43
N ASP A 159 12.14 18.42 -3.17
CA ASP A 159 13.42 19.02 -2.84
C ASP A 159 13.44 20.43 -3.41
N ARG A 160 13.40 21.44 -2.53
CA ARG A 160 14.52 22.38 -2.34
C ARG A 160 14.35 23.10 -1.01
N ALA A 161 15.42 23.10 -0.21
CA ALA A 161 15.67 24.05 0.88
C ALA A 161 15.65 25.54 0.43
N SER A 162 15.31 25.84 -0.82
CA SER A 162 15.20 27.18 -1.41
C SER A 162 13.76 27.59 -1.75
N VAL A 163 12.76 26.69 -1.60
CA VAL A 163 11.36 27.01 -1.88
C VAL A 163 10.68 27.41 -0.57
N ALA A 164 10.06 28.59 -0.56
CA ALA A 164 9.29 29.06 0.58
C ALA A 164 8.19 28.06 0.98
N PHE A 165 7.81 28.07 2.25
CA PHE A 165 6.87 27.10 2.81
C PHE A 165 5.51 27.07 2.09
N LEU A 166 4.96 28.22 1.72
CA LEU A 166 3.65 28.31 1.05
C LEU A 166 3.66 27.69 -0.37
N PRO A 167 4.61 28.01 -1.27
CA PRO A 167 4.75 27.30 -2.55
C PRO A 167 4.98 25.78 -2.40
N MET A 168 5.73 25.36 -1.37
CA MET A 168 5.88 23.94 -1.06
C MET A 168 4.52 23.32 -0.72
N LEU A 169 3.72 23.92 0.19
CA LEU A 169 2.38 23.42 0.50
C LEU A 169 1.47 23.33 -0.74
N GLY A 170 1.53 24.31 -1.64
CA GLY A 170 0.74 24.28 -2.89
C GLY A 170 1.12 23.11 -3.80
N SER A 171 2.42 22.86 -3.98
CA SER A 171 2.90 21.74 -4.80
C SER A 171 2.62 20.38 -4.16
N TRP A 172 2.69 20.29 -2.83
CA TRP A 172 2.31 19.11 -2.06
C TRP A 172 0.82 18.82 -2.18
N ALA A 173 -0.02 19.85 -2.04
CA ALA A 173 -1.47 19.69 -2.15
C ALA A 173 -1.83 19.16 -3.54
N LEU A 174 -1.26 19.73 -4.60
CA LEU A 174 -1.52 19.27 -5.96
C LEU A 174 -1.03 17.83 -6.20
N SER A 175 0.17 17.47 -5.72
CA SER A 175 0.69 16.11 -5.89
C SER A 175 -0.15 15.08 -5.13
N THR A 176 -0.54 15.42 -3.90
CA THR A 176 -1.39 14.58 -3.05
C THR A 176 -2.79 14.42 -3.64
N THR A 177 -3.39 15.50 -4.15
CA THR A 177 -4.69 15.43 -4.84
C THR A 177 -4.62 14.54 -6.07
N LYS A 178 -3.56 14.66 -6.89
CA LYS A 178 -3.36 13.76 -8.05
C LYS A 178 -3.25 12.30 -7.62
N LEU A 179 -2.51 12.01 -6.56
CA LEU A 179 -2.37 10.65 -6.03
C LEU A 179 -3.70 10.09 -5.51
N VAL A 180 -4.41 10.86 -4.66
CA VAL A 180 -5.71 10.49 -4.11
C VAL A 180 -6.73 10.28 -5.22
N GLY A 181 -6.73 11.13 -6.26
CA GLY A 181 -7.58 10.95 -7.45
C GLY A 181 -7.32 9.63 -8.17
N LYS A 182 -6.05 9.28 -8.44
CA LYS A 182 -5.70 7.99 -9.07
C LYS A 182 -6.14 6.81 -8.23
N LEU A 183 -5.86 6.83 -6.93
CA LEU A 183 -6.29 5.77 -6.03
C LEU A 183 -7.81 5.68 -5.90
N THR A 184 -8.51 6.80 -6.01
CA THR A 184 -9.97 6.82 -6.00
C THR A 184 -10.53 6.00 -7.17
N VAL A 185 -9.98 6.19 -8.37
CA VAL A 185 -10.37 5.40 -9.55
C VAL A 185 -10.12 3.91 -9.32
N PHE A 186 -8.95 3.54 -8.79
CA PHE A 186 -8.65 2.13 -8.49
C PHE A 186 -9.58 1.54 -7.43
N VAL A 187 -9.80 2.23 -6.31
CA VAL A 187 -10.64 1.75 -5.20
C VAL A 187 -12.10 1.61 -5.62
N VAL A 188 -12.64 2.58 -6.35
CA VAL A 188 -14.00 2.49 -6.89
C VAL A 188 -14.09 1.32 -7.88
N GLY A 189 -13.12 1.21 -8.79
CA GLY A 189 -13.08 0.15 -9.79
C GLY A 189 -13.06 -1.25 -9.17
N ILE A 190 -12.16 -1.51 -8.23
CA ILE A 190 -12.09 -2.82 -7.55
C ILE A 190 -13.36 -3.11 -6.75
N MET A 191 -13.99 -2.10 -6.14
CA MET A 191 -15.21 -2.30 -5.34
C MET A 191 -16.45 -2.54 -6.20
N VAL A 192 -16.54 -1.89 -7.36
CA VAL A 192 -17.58 -2.16 -8.36
C VAL A 192 -17.44 -3.59 -8.86
N ILE A 193 -16.24 -3.97 -9.31
CA ILE A 193 -15.96 -5.32 -9.78
C ILE A 193 -16.27 -6.34 -8.68
N GLN A 194 -15.79 -6.12 -7.46
CA GLN A 194 -16.07 -7.01 -6.33
C GLN A 194 -17.58 -7.16 -6.07
N SER A 195 -18.33 -6.06 -6.12
CA SER A 195 -19.78 -6.08 -5.89
C SER A 195 -20.52 -6.82 -7.02
N GLU A 196 -20.05 -6.75 -8.26
CA GLU A 196 -20.58 -7.55 -9.37
C GLU A 196 -20.24 -9.05 -9.19
N LEU A 197 -19.00 -9.38 -8.84
CA LEU A 197 -18.59 -10.76 -8.57
C LEU A 197 -19.38 -11.39 -7.41
N GLU A 198 -19.73 -10.59 -6.39
CA GLU A 198 -20.62 -10.97 -5.29
C GLU A 198 -22.05 -11.27 -5.80
N GLU A 199 -22.62 -10.37 -6.60
CA GLU A 199 -23.97 -10.49 -7.17
C GLU A 199 -24.14 -11.74 -8.04
N PHE A 200 -23.12 -12.07 -8.84
CA PHE A 200 -23.11 -13.27 -9.67
C PHE A 200 -22.61 -14.54 -8.95
N LYS A 201 -22.34 -14.46 -7.64
CA LYS A 201 -21.82 -15.55 -6.80
C LYS A 201 -20.50 -16.15 -7.31
N ILE A 202 -19.76 -15.41 -8.15
CA ILE A 202 -18.46 -15.82 -8.69
C ILE A 202 -17.46 -15.95 -7.54
N LEU A 203 -17.53 -15.06 -6.53
CA LEU A 203 -16.69 -15.20 -5.34
C LEU A 203 -16.93 -16.50 -4.58
N ARG A 204 -18.17 -17.00 -4.54
CA ARG A 204 -18.48 -18.29 -3.90
C ARG A 204 -17.93 -19.47 -4.71
N ALA A 205 -18.03 -19.40 -6.04
CA ALA A 205 -17.47 -20.40 -6.93
C ALA A 205 -15.94 -20.48 -6.82
N LEU A 206 -15.27 -19.33 -6.80
CA LEU A 206 -13.82 -19.22 -6.60
C LEU A 206 -13.40 -19.76 -5.23
N SER A 207 -14.11 -19.39 -4.16
CA SER A 207 -13.86 -19.91 -2.81
C SER A 207 -14.00 -21.43 -2.74
N ALA A 208 -15.05 -22.00 -3.34
CA ALA A 208 -15.24 -23.44 -3.41
C ALA A 208 -14.13 -24.14 -4.21
N PHE A 209 -13.69 -23.56 -5.33
CA PHE A 209 -12.59 -24.08 -6.14
C PHE A 209 -11.25 -24.08 -5.38
N LEU A 210 -11.00 -23.06 -4.56
CA LEU A 210 -9.79 -22.94 -3.74
C LEU A 210 -9.87 -23.63 -2.38
N SER A 211 -11.03 -24.17 -2.01
CA SER A 211 -11.26 -24.89 -0.75
C SER A 211 -10.24 -26.01 -0.46
N PRO A 212 -9.80 -26.83 -1.45
CA PRO A 212 -8.77 -27.85 -1.22
C PRO A 212 -7.44 -27.24 -0.75
N LEU A 213 -7.07 -26.08 -1.28
CA LEU A 213 -5.87 -25.35 -0.88
C LEU A 213 -6.03 -24.77 0.53
N MET A 214 -7.21 -24.26 0.88
CA MET A 214 -7.52 -23.78 2.23
C MET A 214 -7.43 -24.88 3.29
N GLY A 215 -7.80 -26.11 2.93
CA GLY A 215 -7.63 -27.30 3.78
C GLY A 215 -6.17 -27.62 4.07
N VAL A 216 -5.26 -27.43 3.10
CA VAL A 216 -3.80 -27.58 3.29
C VAL A 216 -3.26 -26.56 4.29
N PHE A 217 -3.84 -25.36 4.35
CA PHE A 217 -3.46 -24.30 5.29
C PHE A 217 -4.22 -24.35 6.64
N GLY A 218 -5.02 -25.40 6.89
CA GLY A 218 -5.68 -25.62 8.19
C GLY A 218 -6.91 -24.75 8.45
N LEU A 219 -7.48 -24.12 7.40
CA LEU A 219 -8.72 -23.36 7.52
C LEU A 219 -9.94 -24.26 7.22
N PRO A 220 -11.02 -24.16 8.02
CA PRO A 220 -12.22 -24.96 7.76
C PRO A 220 -12.80 -24.59 6.39
N ALA A 221 -13.25 -25.60 5.64
CA ALA A 221 -13.73 -25.50 4.25
C ALA A 221 -14.96 -24.58 4.04
N ARG A 222 -15.48 -23.96 5.11
CA ARG A 222 -16.59 -23.01 5.14
C ARG A 222 -16.23 -21.86 6.06
N ALA A 223 -15.63 -20.81 5.51
CA ALA A 223 -15.54 -19.48 6.10
C ALA A 223 -16.36 -18.51 5.24
#